data_AF-A0A8E0WMB9-F1
#
_entry.id   AF-A0A8E0WMB9-F1
#
_cell.length_a   1.000
_cell.length_b   1.000
_cell.length_c   1.000
_cell.angle_alpha   90.00
_cell.angle_beta   90.00
_cell.angle_gamma   90.00
#
_symmetry.space_group_name_H-M   'P 1'
#
loop_
_entity.id
_entity.type
_entity.pdbx_description
1 polymer ?
#
loop_
_entity_poly.entity_id
_entity_poly.type
_entity_poly.pdbx_seq_one_letter_code
_entity_poly.pdbx_strand_id
1 'polypeptide(L)'
;MPRLFLFLLIFINLMSCSSNHNAVKLPKIEYYENISLNKNCPINSEIVLVGGCFDLLHYGHIEFLRKAKKHGKYLIVALEPDETIIKYKKRQPIHNQLQRAKILSSFTFVDKVLILPKLKEITLG
;
A
#
# COMPACT_ATOMS: atom_id res chain seq x y z
N MET A 1 -3.99 -21.56 7.85
CA MET A 1 -4.30 -20.20 7.36
C MET A 1 -4.64 -19.25 8.52
N PRO A 2 -3.66 -18.73 9.29
CA PRO A 2 -3.91 -17.54 10.11
C PRO A 2 -2.76 -16.49 10.10
N ARG A 3 -1.72 -16.65 9.27
CA ARG A 3 -0.57 -15.73 9.26
C ARG A 3 -0.73 -14.49 8.38
N LEU A 4 -1.77 -14.42 7.54
CA LEU A 4 -2.06 -13.22 6.73
C LEU A 4 -2.80 -12.12 7.51
N PHE A 5 -3.34 -12.44 8.70
CA PHE A 5 -4.08 -11.49 9.53
C PHE A 5 -3.19 -10.64 10.46
N LEU A 6 -1.91 -10.99 10.61
CA LEU A 6 -1.01 -10.32 11.55
C LEU A 6 -0.31 -9.07 10.99
N PHE A 7 -0.42 -8.79 9.69
CA PHE A 7 0.02 -7.52 9.10
C PHE A 7 -1.06 -6.42 9.10
N LEU A 8 -2.26 -6.73 9.62
CA LEU A 8 -3.45 -5.87 9.51
C LEU A 8 -3.55 -4.78 10.59
N LEU A 9 -2.62 -4.71 11.53
CA LEU A 9 -2.72 -3.86 12.73
C LEU A 9 -1.43 -3.12 13.07
N ILE A 10 -0.71 -2.64 12.04
CA ILE A 10 0.36 -1.66 12.25
C ILE A 10 0.06 -0.46 11.34
N PHE A 11 -0.09 0.71 11.98
CA PHE A 11 -0.40 2.05 11.43
C PHE A 11 -1.87 2.50 11.32
N ILE A 12 -2.72 2.16 12.31
CA ILE A 12 -3.98 2.91 12.52
C ILE A 12 -3.77 4.17 13.40
N ASN A 13 -2.57 4.46 13.92
CA ASN A 13 -2.42 5.53 14.93
C ASN A 13 -1.14 6.39 14.89
N LEU A 14 -0.50 6.60 13.74
CA LEU A 14 0.60 7.57 13.66
C LEU A 14 0.60 8.34 12.34
N MET A 15 -0.33 9.29 12.22
CA MET A 15 -0.10 10.57 11.52
C MET A 15 -1.30 11.49 11.75
N SER A 16 -1.57 11.82 13.01
CA SER A 16 -2.13 13.13 13.31
C SER A 16 -1.02 14.13 12.94
N CYS A 17 -1.23 14.88 11.87
CA CYS A 17 -0.32 15.95 11.48
C CYS A 17 -0.43 17.09 12.51
N SER A 18 0.17 16.88 13.68
CA SER A 18 0.43 17.92 14.66
C SER A 18 1.88 18.35 14.53
N SER A 19 2.07 19.63 14.25
CA SER A 19 3.36 20.31 14.19
C SER A 19 4.12 20.09 15.50
N ASN A 20 5.00 19.08 15.58
CA ASN A 20 6.31 19.14 16.23
C ASN A 20 7.03 17.76 16.27
N HIS A 21 8.23 17.75 15.70
CA HIS A 21 9.39 16.89 15.96
C HIS A 21 9.25 15.36 15.87
N ASN A 22 9.43 14.83 14.66
CA ASN A 22 10.62 14.03 14.26
C ASN A 22 10.26 13.34 12.93
N ALA A 23 10.64 13.99 11.83
CA ALA A 23 10.49 13.40 10.51
C ALA A 23 11.31 12.12 10.45
N VAL A 24 10.64 10.96 10.49
CA VAL A 24 11.27 9.71 10.09
C VAL A 24 11.69 9.92 8.64
N LYS A 25 13.01 10.02 8.42
CA LYS A 25 13.59 10.19 7.10
C LYS A 25 13.40 8.86 6.37
N LEU A 26 12.25 8.71 5.72
CA LEU A 26 11.97 7.58 4.85
C LEU A 26 13.11 7.52 3.81
N PRO A 27 13.67 6.32 3.53
CA PRO A 27 14.65 6.16 2.47
C PRO A 27 14.09 6.74 1.16
N LYS A 28 14.94 7.14 0.21
CA LYS A 28 14.49 7.62 -1.12
C LYS A 28 13.58 6.56 -1.76
N ILE A 29 12.27 6.70 -1.59
CA ILE A 29 11.25 5.87 -2.22
C ILE A 29 11.05 6.48 -3.61
N GLU A 30 11.36 5.72 -4.66
CA GLU A 30 10.96 6.07 -6.02
C GLU A 30 9.44 6.01 -6.09
N TYR A 31 8.79 7.17 -6.01
CA TYR A 31 7.37 7.30 -6.25
C TYR A 31 7.12 7.14 -7.76
N TYR A 32 6.32 6.16 -8.15
CA TYR A 32 5.61 6.25 -9.42
C TYR A 32 4.44 7.23 -9.24
N GLU A 33 4.63 8.48 -9.66
CA GLU A 33 3.55 9.47 -9.75
C GLU A 33 2.60 9.25 -10.93
N ASN A 34 2.91 8.30 -11.82
CA ASN A 34 2.18 8.14 -13.07
C ASN A 34 1.22 6.94 -13.02
N ILE A 35 0.08 7.11 -12.34
CA ILE A 35 -1.25 6.77 -12.88
C ILE A 35 -2.23 7.73 -12.18
N SER A 36 -2.58 8.77 -12.93
CA SER A 36 -3.57 9.82 -12.72
C SER A 36 -4.69 9.51 -11.72
N LEU A 37 -4.52 9.93 -10.46
CA LEU A 37 -5.59 10.49 -9.61
C LEU A 37 -4.90 11.40 -8.56
N ASN A 38 -4.50 12.60 -8.96
CA ASN A 38 -4.03 13.65 -8.05
C ASN A 38 -5.20 14.14 -7.18
N LYS A 39 -5.61 13.33 -6.21
CA LYS A 39 -6.28 13.86 -5.02
C LYS A 39 -5.17 14.27 -4.07
N ASN A 40 -4.97 15.58 -3.93
CA ASN A 40 -4.11 16.09 -2.87
C ASN A 40 -4.59 15.54 -1.54
N CYS A 41 -3.65 15.03 -0.73
CA CYS A 41 -3.95 14.65 0.64
C CYS A 41 -4.45 15.90 1.37
N PRO A 42 -5.68 15.90 1.92
CA PRO A 42 -6.17 17.07 2.64
C PRO A 42 -5.25 17.38 3.83
N ILE A 43 -5.02 18.66 4.09
CA ILE A 43 -4.24 19.11 5.25
C ILE A 43 -4.94 18.59 6.52
N ASN A 44 -4.16 18.02 7.45
CA ASN A 44 -4.67 17.44 8.71
C ASN A 44 -5.70 16.31 8.52
N SER A 45 -5.49 15.44 7.53
CA SER A 45 -6.33 14.26 7.30
C SER A 45 -5.76 12.99 7.92
N GLU A 46 -6.66 12.14 8.41
CA GLU A 46 -6.31 10.78 8.84
C GLU A 46 -5.98 9.93 7.62
N ILE A 47 -4.75 9.43 7.55
CA ILE A 47 -4.24 8.61 6.46
C ILE A 47 -4.28 7.15 6.89
N VAL A 48 -4.92 6.32 6.06
CA VAL A 48 -4.90 4.87 6.19
C VAL A 48 -3.89 4.33 5.19
N LEU A 49 -2.93 3.56 5.70
CA LEU A 49 -1.96 2.85 4.88
C LEU A 49 -2.28 1.35 4.89
N VAL A 50 -2.40 0.75 3.71
CA VAL A 50 -2.62 -0.68 3.55
C VAL A 50 -1.51 -1.27 2.69
N GLY A 51 -0.81 -2.28 3.21
CA GLY A 51 0.18 -3.05 2.45
C GLY A 51 -0.40 -4.32 1.83
N GLY A 52 0.08 -4.69 0.64
CA GLY A 52 -0.19 -6.02 0.09
C GLY A 52 0.14 -6.19 -1.39
N CYS A 53 0.08 -7.44 -1.84
CA CYS A 53 0.32 -7.79 -3.24
C CYS A 53 -0.90 -7.60 -4.14
N PHE A 54 -2.14 -7.83 -3.70
CA PHE A 54 -3.36 -7.63 -4.51
C PHE A 54 -3.31 -8.27 -5.92
N ASP A 55 -2.65 -9.42 -6.06
CA ASP A 55 -2.72 -10.22 -7.29
C ASP A 55 -4.05 -10.97 -7.35
N LEU A 56 -4.63 -11.06 -8.56
CA LEU A 56 -6.00 -11.52 -8.79
C LEU A 56 -7.00 -10.88 -7.82
N LEU A 57 -7.21 -9.56 -7.95
CA LEU A 57 -8.20 -8.84 -7.16
C LEU A 57 -9.58 -9.50 -7.29
N HIS A 58 -10.19 -9.75 -6.13
CA HIS A 58 -11.49 -10.36 -6.00
C HIS A 58 -12.29 -9.60 -4.94
N TYR A 59 -13.58 -9.93 -4.82
CA TYR A 59 -14.52 -9.26 -3.92
C TYR A 59 -13.97 -9.02 -2.50
N GLY A 60 -13.34 -10.04 -1.89
CA GLY A 60 -12.72 -9.91 -0.57
C GLY A 60 -11.70 -8.77 -0.44
N HIS A 61 -10.86 -8.52 -1.44
CA HIS A 61 -9.92 -7.40 -1.42
C HIS A 61 -10.62 -6.04 -1.55
N ILE A 62 -11.66 -5.97 -2.38
CA ILE A 62 -12.46 -4.75 -2.60
C ILE A 62 -13.15 -4.36 -1.29
N GLU A 63 -13.83 -5.30 -0.65
CA GLU A 63 -14.49 -5.08 0.64
C GLU A 63 -13.50 -4.72 1.74
N PHE A 64 -12.34 -5.38 1.76
CA PHE A 64 -11.27 -5.05 2.69
C PHE A 64 -10.80 -3.59 2.52
N LEU A 65 -10.47 -3.17 1.31
CA LEU A 65 -10.01 -1.80 1.03
C LEU A 65 -11.12 -0.76 1.29
N ARG A 66 -12.39 -1.06 0.97
CA ARG A 66 -13.52 -0.21 1.32
C ARG A 66 -13.67 -0.03 2.82
N LYS A 67 -13.50 -1.10 3.60
CA LYS A 67 -13.53 -1.04 5.06
C LYS A 67 -12.33 -0.25 5.60
N ALA A 68 -11.13 -0.49 5.07
CA ALA A 68 -9.93 0.27 5.42
C ALA A 68 -10.14 1.77 5.19
N LYS A 69 -10.69 2.19 4.04
CA LYS A 69 -11.02 3.58 3.74
C LYS A 69 -11.96 4.23 4.77
N LYS A 70 -12.83 3.47 5.45
CA LYS A 70 -13.71 4.03 6.50
C LYS A 70 -12.96 4.47 7.76
N HIS A 71 -11.72 4.02 7.95
CA HIS A 71 -10.88 4.37 9.10
C HIS A 71 -10.06 5.66 8.91
N GLY A 72 -10.26 6.39 7.81
CA GLY A 72 -9.63 7.69 7.61
C GLY A 72 -10.11 8.40 6.36
N LYS A 73 -9.56 9.58 6.10
CA LYS A 73 -9.98 10.43 4.98
C LYS A 73 -9.17 10.18 3.71
N TYR A 74 -8.01 9.52 3.81
CA TYR A 74 -7.13 9.25 2.67
C TYR A 74 -6.57 7.83 2.75
N LEU A 75 -6.77 7.01 1.71
CA LEU A 75 -6.30 5.63 1.63
C LEU A 75 -5.12 5.53 0.66
N ILE A 76 -3.98 5.11 1.21
CA ILE A 76 -2.78 4.78 0.46
C ILE A 76 -2.60 3.27 0.45
N VAL A 77 -2.42 2.68 -0.73
CA VAL A 77 -2.10 1.26 -0.90
C VAL A 77 -0.63 1.10 -1.23
N ALA A 78 0.15 0.56 -0.31
CA ALA A 78 1.54 0.17 -0.52
C ALA A 78 1.59 -1.18 -1.24
N LEU A 79 1.83 -1.13 -2.55
CA LEU A 79 1.77 -2.26 -3.45
C LEU A 79 3.12 -2.99 -3.50
N GLU A 80 3.11 -4.22 -3.00
CA GLU A 80 4.30 -5.08 -2.96
C GLU A 80 4.76 -5.50 -4.37
N PRO A 81 6.07 -5.71 -4.57
CA PRO A 81 6.64 -6.13 -5.84
C PRO A 81 6.30 -7.58 -6.20
N ASP A 82 6.48 -7.94 -7.47
CA ASP A 82 6.17 -9.27 -7.99
C ASP A 82 6.98 -10.37 -7.29
N GLU A 83 8.20 -10.04 -6.86
CA GLU A 83 9.06 -10.94 -6.09
C GLU A 83 8.47 -11.35 -4.75
N THR A 84 7.63 -10.51 -4.12
CA THR A 84 6.93 -10.88 -2.89
C THR A 84 5.99 -12.06 -3.16
N ILE A 85 5.27 -12.03 -4.28
CA ILE A 85 4.37 -13.12 -4.68
C ILE A 85 5.17 -14.39 -4.97
N ILE A 86 6.27 -14.27 -5.70
CA ILE A 86 7.15 -15.40 -6.00
C ILE A 86 7.70 -16.02 -4.71
N LYS A 87 8.18 -15.18 -3.78
CA LYS A 87 8.78 -15.63 -2.51
C LYS A 87 7.79 -16.37 -1.64
N TYR A 88 6.60 -15.82 -1.44
CA TYR A 88 5.62 -16.33 -0.47
C TYR A 88 4.59 -17.30 -1.06
N LYS A 89 4.13 -17.07 -2.30
CA LYS A 89 3.13 -17.91 -2.95
C LYS A 89 3.73 -18.97 -3.88
N LYS A 90 5.06 -18.96 -4.07
CA LYS A 90 5.81 -19.93 -4.91
C LYS A 90 5.26 -20.06 -6.34
N ARG A 91 4.73 -18.95 -6.87
CA ARG A 91 4.24 -18.85 -8.26
C ARG A 91 4.50 -17.47 -8.83
N GLN A 92 4.49 -17.37 -10.16
CA GLN A 92 4.49 -16.07 -10.83
C GLN A 92 3.18 -15.32 -10.54
N PRO A 93 3.22 -13.98 -10.44
CA PRO A 93 1.99 -13.19 -10.42
C PRO A 93 1.21 -13.35 -11.73
N ILE A 94 -0.12 -13.27 -11.66
CA ILE A 94 -0.93 -13.24 -12.89
C ILE A 94 -0.90 -11.84 -13.49
N HIS A 95 -0.99 -10.81 -12.64
CA HIS A 95 -0.80 -9.43 -13.03
C HIS A 95 0.52 -8.90 -12.46
N ASN A 96 1.37 -8.36 -13.32
CA ASN A 96 2.61 -7.70 -12.87
C ASN A 96 2.31 -6.47 -12.00
N GLN A 97 3.31 -5.97 -11.28
CA GLN A 97 3.13 -4.89 -10.30
C GLN A 97 2.46 -3.64 -10.89
N LEU A 98 2.81 -3.27 -12.13
CA LEU A 98 2.22 -2.11 -12.78
C LEU A 98 0.74 -2.34 -13.16
N GLN A 99 0.38 -3.53 -13.65
CA GLN A 99 -1.00 -3.90 -13.92
C GLN A 99 -1.85 -3.87 -12.65
N ARG A 100 -1.32 -4.44 -11.55
CA ARG A 100 -1.98 -4.40 -10.24
C ARG A 100 -2.18 -2.96 -9.76
N ALA A 101 -1.19 -2.09 -9.94
CA ALA A 101 -1.31 -0.66 -9.62
C ALA A 101 -2.42 0.02 -10.42
N LYS A 102 -2.47 -0.20 -11.74
CA LYS A 102 -3.53 0.35 -12.61
C LYS A 102 -4.93 -0.08 -12.17
N ILE A 103 -5.10 -1.36 -11.83
CA ILE A 103 -6.39 -1.86 -11.36
C ILE A 103 -6.76 -1.20 -10.03
N LEU A 104 -5.83 -1.12 -9.08
CA LEU A 104 -6.07 -0.48 -7.78
C LEU A 104 -6.42 1.01 -7.92
N SER A 105 -5.71 1.74 -8.77
CA SER A 105 -5.97 3.15 -9.05
C SER A 105 -7.32 3.39 -9.74
N SER A 106 -7.95 2.37 -10.33
CA SER A 106 -9.29 2.51 -10.93
C SER A 106 -10.41 2.61 -9.89
N PHE A 107 -10.15 2.23 -8.62
CA PHE A 107 -11.15 2.31 -7.57
C PHE A 107 -11.26 3.72 -6.99
N THR A 108 -12.47 4.27 -6.97
CA THR A 108 -12.74 5.64 -6.49
C THR A 108 -12.40 5.88 -5.01
N PHE A 109 -12.32 4.80 -4.21
CA PHE A 109 -12.01 4.81 -2.79
C PHE A 109 -10.52 4.59 -2.47
N VAL A 110 -9.69 4.29 -3.47
CA VAL A 110 -8.23 4.26 -3.35
C VAL A 110 -7.72 5.63 -3.80
N ASP A 111 -7.09 6.38 -2.89
CA ASP A 111 -6.64 7.74 -3.22
C ASP A 111 -5.23 7.75 -3.79
N LYS A 112 -4.35 6.83 -3.34
CA LYS A 112 -2.99 6.71 -3.85
C LYS A 112 -2.51 5.26 -3.83
N VAL A 113 -1.77 4.87 -4.85
CA VAL A 113 -1.03 3.60 -4.87
C VAL A 113 0.46 3.93 -4.81
N LEU A 114 1.14 3.38 -3.82
CA LEU A 114 2.58 3.49 -3.64
C LEU A 114 3.24 2.19 -4.12
N ILE A 115 3.95 2.25 -5.25
CA ILE A 115 4.71 1.11 -5.76
C ILE A 115 5.95 0.92 -4.90
N LEU A 116 6.05 -0.23 -4.22
CA LEU A 116 7.22 -0.55 -3.41
C LEU A 116 8.31 -1.17 -4.27
N PRO A 117 9.58 -0.77 -4.11
CA PRO A 117 10.69 -1.44 -4.77
C PRO A 117 10.88 -2.84 -4.20
N LYS A 118 11.60 -3.68 -4.96
CA LYS A 118 12.11 -4.95 -4.46
C LYS A 118 12.98 -4.72 -3.22
N LEU A 119 12.60 -5.34 -2.11
CA LEU A 119 13.45 -5.37 -0.93
C LEU A 119 14.67 -6.23 -1.24
N LYS A 120 15.86 -5.62 -1.19
CA LYS A 120 17.12 -6.35 -1.15
C LYS A 120 17.30 -6.81 0.30
N GLU A 121 17.42 -8.11 0.50
CA GLU A 121 17.91 -8.62 1.79
C GLU A 121 19.33 -8.07 1.96
N ILE A 122 19.54 -7.27 3.01
CA ILE A 122 20.88 -6.87 3.41
C ILE A 122 21.48 -8.12 4.04
N THR A 123 22.33 -8.82 3.30
CA THR A 123 23.16 -9.87 3.88
C THR A 123 24.11 -9.17 4.84
N LEU A 124 23.83 -9.23 6.14
CA LEU A 124 24.79 -8.88 7.18
C LEU A 124 25.83 -10.01 7.19
N GLY A 125 26.89 -9.81 6.40
CA GLY A 125 28.09 -10.65 6.43
C GLY A 125 29.00 -10.29 7.59
#